data_AF-A0A9D4CZA7-F1
#
_entry.id   AF-A0A9D4CZA7-F1
#
_cell.length_a   1.000
_cell.length_b   1.000
_cell.length_c   1.000
_cell.angle_alpha   90.00
_cell.angle_beta   90.00
_cell.angle_gamma   90.00
#
_symmetry.space_group_name_H-M   'P 1'
#
loop_
_entity.id
_entity.type
_entity.pdbx_description
1 polymer ?
#
loop_
_entity_poly.entity_id
_entity_poly.type
_entity_poly.pdbx_seq_one_letter_code
_entity_poly.pdbx_strand_id
1 'polypeptide(L)'
;MSHNNTTEEVLEGLSALDIRRLNYPKWAHQIAGGILVLIGFFGFVENVLVILTCTNNKRLLSPTNIFILGVAIGDLCMVCLGNPLEFTSAINGAWFAGDAACVLVGFVVYLFGLSQLYLLSAVSVDRYIVMTKPLLTPKITTKVACASVAGCFGLALFWAVCP
;
A
#
# COMPACT_ATOMS: atom_id res chain seq x y z
N MET A 1 -16.45 -32.97 -29.89
CA MET A 1 -17.50 -33.16 -28.86
C MET A 1 -17.06 -32.68 -27.47
N SER A 2 -15.76 -32.60 -27.14
CA SER A 2 -15.27 -32.13 -25.83
C SER A 2 -15.27 -30.60 -25.60
N HIS A 3 -15.44 -29.78 -26.66
CA HIS A 3 -15.31 -28.32 -26.55
C HIS A 3 -16.54 -27.60 -25.95
N ASN A 4 -17.72 -28.24 -25.97
CA ASN A 4 -18.97 -27.66 -25.49
C ASN A 4 -19.12 -27.78 -23.97
N ASN A 5 -18.66 -28.89 -23.38
CA ASN A 5 -18.74 -29.11 -21.94
C ASN A 5 -17.88 -28.10 -21.16
N THR A 6 -16.69 -27.77 -21.68
CA THR A 6 -15.79 -26.81 -21.01
C THR A 6 -16.32 -25.38 -21.11
N THR A 7 -17.03 -25.02 -22.19
CA THR A 7 -17.62 -23.67 -22.32
C THR A 7 -18.86 -23.52 -21.44
N GLU A 8 -19.68 -24.56 -21.30
CA GLU A 8 -20.82 -24.56 -20.37
C GLU A 8 -20.36 -24.49 -18.90
N GLU A 9 -19.33 -25.25 -18.50
CA GLU A 9 -18.75 -25.17 -17.15
C GLU A 9 -18.18 -23.78 -16.83
N VAL A 10 -17.52 -23.13 -17.81
CA VAL A 10 -17.02 -21.76 -17.65
C VAL A 10 -18.17 -20.76 -17.53
N LEU A 11 -19.24 -20.91 -18.32
CA LEU A 11 -20.41 -20.03 -18.25
C LEU A 11 -21.21 -20.20 -16.95
N GLU A 12 -21.32 -21.42 -16.43
CA GLU A 12 -21.89 -21.69 -15.10
C GLU A 12 -21.01 -21.10 -13.99
N GLY A 13 -19.69 -21.22 -14.09
CA GLY A 13 -18.75 -20.61 -13.16
C GLY A 13 -18.83 -19.08 -13.16
N LEU A 14 -18.92 -18.46 -14.34
CA LEU A 14 -19.05 -17.01 -14.49
C LEU A 14 -20.40 -16.50 -13.94
N SER A 15 -21.51 -17.17 -14.25
CA SER A 15 -22.84 -16.78 -13.74
C SER A 15 -22.96 -16.98 -12.22
N ALA A 16 -22.38 -18.04 -11.66
CA ALA A 16 -22.33 -18.25 -10.22
C ALA A 16 -21.49 -17.17 -9.50
N LEU A 17 -20.37 -16.74 -10.09
CA LEU A 17 -19.57 -15.62 -9.58
C LEU A 17 -20.33 -14.29 -9.66
N ASP A 18 -21.08 -14.05 -10.73
CA ASP A 18 -21.87 -12.83 -10.92
C ASP A 18 -23.06 -12.76 -9.96
N ILE A 19 -23.80 -13.87 -9.78
CA ILE A 19 -24.88 -13.97 -8.78
C ILE A 19 -24.34 -13.73 -7.37
N ARG A 20 -23.14 -14.25 -7.04
CA ARG A 20 -22.49 -13.98 -5.75
C ARG A 20 -22.12 -12.50 -5.58
N ARG A 21 -21.64 -11.84 -6.63
CA ARG A 21 -21.31 -10.40 -6.62
C ARG A 21 -22.57 -9.55 -6.43
N LEU A 22 -23.65 -9.86 -7.14
CA LEU A 22 -24.95 -9.18 -7.02
C LEU A 22 -25.64 -9.42 -5.67
N ASN A 23 -25.41 -10.59 -5.05
CA ASN A 23 -25.99 -10.96 -3.76
C ASN A 23 -25.16 -10.50 -2.55
N TYR A 24 -24.14 -9.66 -2.74
CA TYR A 24 -23.39 -9.11 -1.62
C TYR A 24 -24.30 -8.16 -0.82
N PRO A 25 -24.51 -8.41 0.49
CA PRO A 25 -25.54 -7.69 1.21
C PRO A 25 -25.14 -6.23 1.45
N LYS A 26 -26.12 -5.32 1.37
CA LYS A 26 -25.90 -3.88 1.53
C LYS A 26 -25.19 -3.51 2.83
N TRP A 27 -25.48 -4.22 3.93
CA TRP A 27 -24.83 -3.99 5.22
C TRP A 27 -23.31 -4.19 5.15
N ALA A 28 -22.84 -5.13 4.34
CA ALA A 28 -21.42 -5.42 4.24
C ALA A 28 -20.67 -4.32 3.47
N HIS A 29 -21.29 -3.71 2.45
CA HIS A 29 -20.77 -2.51 1.78
C HIS A 29 -20.66 -1.33 2.74
N GLN A 30 -21.68 -1.12 3.59
CA GLN A 30 -21.67 -0.05 4.60
C GLN A 30 -20.59 -0.27 5.67
N ILE A 31 -20.41 -1.51 6.13
CA ILE A 31 -19.33 -1.85 7.07
C ILE A 31 -17.97 -1.63 6.43
N ALA A 32 -17.76 -2.10 5.19
CA ALA A 32 -16.51 -1.90 4.46
C ALA A 32 -16.19 -0.41 4.28
N GLY A 33 -17.18 0.39 3.84
CA GLY A 33 -17.02 1.84 3.73
C GLY A 33 -16.68 2.51 5.06
N GLY A 34 -17.36 2.11 6.15
CA GLY A 34 -17.06 2.61 7.50
C GLY A 34 -15.63 2.28 7.95
N ILE A 35 -15.17 1.05 7.71
CA ILE A 35 -13.81 0.62 8.02
C ILE A 35 -12.79 1.42 7.21
N LEU A 36 -13.01 1.62 5.90
CA LEU A 36 -12.10 2.39 5.03
C LEU A 36 -11.98 3.86 5.48
N VAL A 37 -13.07 4.47 5.95
CA VAL A 37 -13.03 5.83 6.53
C VAL A 37 -12.20 5.85 7.80
N LEU A 38 -12.39 4.88 8.70
CA LEU A 38 -11.61 4.80 9.94
C LEU A 38 -10.12 4.60 9.64
N ILE A 39 -9.78 3.65 8.77
CA ILE A 39 -8.39 3.39 8.34
C ILE A 39 -7.80 4.66 7.71
N GLY A 40 -8.53 5.32 6.81
CA GLY A 40 -8.08 6.55 6.18
C GLY A 40 -7.85 7.69 7.18
N PHE A 41 -8.76 7.87 8.13
CA PHE A 41 -8.65 8.91 9.15
C PHE A 41 -7.46 8.66 10.08
N PHE A 42 -7.37 7.47 10.69
CA PHE A 42 -6.27 7.14 11.58
C PHE A 42 -4.94 7.12 10.83
N GLY A 43 -4.89 6.52 9.64
CA GLY A 43 -3.71 6.51 8.79
C GLY A 43 -3.24 7.92 8.43
N PHE A 44 -4.14 8.84 8.10
CA PHE A 44 -3.77 10.23 7.83
C PHE A 44 -3.18 10.90 9.08
N VAL A 45 -3.88 10.81 10.21
CA VAL A 45 -3.49 11.46 11.47
C VAL A 45 -2.14 10.94 11.97
N GLU A 46 -1.98 9.61 11.99
CA GLU A 46 -0.76 8.96 12.47
C GLU A 46 0.44 9.32 11.59
N ASN A 47 0.31 9.23 10.27
CA ASN A 47 1.43 9.51 9.37
C ASN A 47 1.81 11.00 9.35
N VAL A 48 0.83 11.92 9.43
CA VAL A 48 1.12 13.35 9.62
C VAL A 48 1.85 13.58 10.94
N LEU A 49 1.39 12.97 12.04
CA LEU A 49 2.01 13.14 13.35
C LEU A 49 3.47 12.63 13.36
N VAL A 50 3.74 11.51 12.69
CA VAL A 50 5.10 10.98 12.52
C VAL A 50 5.98 11.98 11.78
N ILE A 51 5.52 12.51 10.65
CA ILE A 51 6.26 13.51 9.85
C ILE A 51 6.52 14.77 10.69
N LEU A 52 5.51 15.30 11.38
CA LEU A 52 5.66 16.48 12.24
C LEU A 52 6.66 16.23 13.37
N THR A 53 6.60 15.08 14.02
CA THR A 53 7.50 14.73 15.14
C THR A 53 8.95 14.61 14.68
N CYS A 54 9.17 13.96 13.53
CA CYS A 54 10.51 13.79 12.95
C CYS A 54 11.10 15.11 12.42
N THR A 55 10.27 15.98 11.84
CA THR A 55 10.72 17.26 11.27
C THR A 55 10.95 18.34 12.33
N ASN A 56 10.11 18.39 13.38
CA ASN A 56 10.26 19.37 14.46
C ASN A 56 11.50 19.10 15.33
N ASN A 57 11.89 17.84 15.49
CA ASN A 57 13.04 17.45 16.31
C ASN A 57 14.25 17.12 15.45
N LYS A 58 15.08 18.11 15.12
CA LYS A 58 16.34 17.89 14.36
C LYS A 58 17.30 16.88 15.03
N ARG A 59 17.23 16.72 16.36
CA ARG A 59 17.96 15.68 17.10
C ARG A 59 17.49 14.25 16.78
N LEU A 60 16.26 14.11 16.29
CA LEU A 60 15.68 12.84 15.84
C LEU A 60 15.97 12.58 14.35
N LEU A 61 16.72 13.40 13.62
CA LEU A 61 17.11 13.09 12.22
C LEU A 61 18.26 12.06 12.17
N SER A 62 18.07 10.95 12.86
CA SER A 62 18.92 9.77 12.73
C SER A 62 18.60 9.02 11.44
N PRO A 63 19.54 8.21 10.93
CA PRO A 63 19.35 7.43 9.70
C PRO A 63 18.12 6.54 9.75
N THR A 64 17.82 5.96 10.92
CA THR A 64 16.61 5.13 11.04
C THR A 64 15.32 5.94 10.93
N ASN A 65 15.34 7.20 11.36
CA ASN A 65 14.14 8.04 11.29
C ASN A 65 13.86 8.54 9.87
N ILE A 66 14.84 8.46 8.95
CA ILE A 66 14.61 8.69 7.52
C ILE A 66 13.82 7.55 6.90
N PHE A 67 14.08 6.30 7.30
CA PHE A 67 13.25 5.18 6.86
C PHE A 67 11.82 5.32 7.38
N ILE A 68 11.64 5.71 8.65
CA ILE A 68 10.31 5.99 9.22
C ILE A 68 9.61 7.11 8.46
N LEU A 69 10.33 8.16 8.07
CA LEU A 69 9.78 9.25 7.26
C LEU A 69 9.37 8.77 5.86
N GLY A 70 10.18 7.91 5.23
CA GLY A 70 9.86 7.30 3.94
C GLY A 70 8.59 6.44 3.99
N VAL A 71 8.44 5.66 5.07
CA VAL A 71 7.21 4.91 5.37
C VAL A 71 6.02 5.85 5.49
N ALA A 72 6.12 6.88 6.34
CA ALA A 72 5.00 7.79 6.58
C ALA A 72 4.57 8.56 5.32
N ILE A 73 5.52 8.93 4.45
CA ILE A 73 5.22 9.56 3.17
C ILE A 73 4.50 8.57 2.23
N GLY A 74 4.95 7.32 2.17
CA GLY A 74 4.31 6.27 1.37
C GLY A 74 2.86 6.01 1.79
N ASP A 75 2.62 5.91 3.10
CA ASP A 75 1.29 5.71 3.66
C ASP A 75 0.37 6.92 3.43
N LEU A 76 0.89 8.16 3.53
CA LEU A 76 0.12 9.35 3.15
C LEU A 76 -0.27 9.35 1.68
N CYS A 77 0.64 8.96 0.78
CA CYS A 77 0.32 8.83 -0.64
C CYS A 77 -0.82 7.83 -0.85
N MET A 78 -0.79 6.68 -0.16
CA MET A 78 -1.85 5.68 -0.22
C MET A 78 -3.19 6.17 0.31
N VAL A 79 -3.18 6.83 1.48
CA VAL A 79 -4.40 7.39 2.08
C VAL A 79 -4.99 8.51 1.22
N CYS A 80 -4.16 9.30 0.52
CA CYS A 80 -4.63 10.38 -0.35
C CYS A 80 -5.11 9.87 -1.72
N LEU A 81 -4.44 8.87 -2.31
CA LEU A 81 -4.67 8.46 -3.70
C LEU A 81 -5.52 7.20 -3.83
N GLY A 82 -5.27 6.18 -3.01
CA GLY A 82 -5.99 4.90 -3.07
C GLY A 82 -7.30 4.92 -2.29
N ASN A 83 -7.20 5.30 -1.02
CA ASN A 83 -8.30 5.16 -0.05
C ASN A 83 -9.61 5.90 -0.43
N PRO A 84 -9.61 7.10 -1.06
CA PRO A 84 -10.84 7.78 -1.47
C PRO A 84 -11.56 7.07 -2.61
N LEU A 85 -10.82 6.47 -3.55
CA LEU A 85 -11.40 5.73 -4.68
C LEU A 85 -11.97 4.38 -4.21
N GLU A 86 -11.30 3.73 -3.26
CA GLU A 86 -11.82 2.53 -2.61
C GLU A 86 -13.09 2.82 -1.79
N PHE A 87 -13.10 3.91 -1.02
CA PHE A 87 -14.26 4.33 -0.24
C PHE A 87 -15.48 4.61 -1.12
N THR A 88 -15.29 5.38 -2.20
CA THR A 88 -16.38 5.71 -3.11
C THR A 88 -16.90 4.47 -3.84
N SER A 89 -16.02 3.53 -4.20
CA SER A 89 -16.40 2.21 -4.74
C SER A 89 -17.20 1.39 -3.73
N ALA A 90 -16.79 1.37 -2.46
CA ALA A 90 -17.46 0.63 -1.39
C ALA A 90 -18.88 1.16 -1.12
N ILE A 91 -19.09 2.48 -1.12
CA ILE A 91 -20.43 3.07 -0.96
C ILE A 91 -21.34 2.73 -2.13
N ASN A 92 -20.80 2.82 -3.36
CA ASN A 92 -21.59 2.61 -4.56
C ASN A 92 -21.87 1.13 -4.83
N GLY A 93 -21.16 0.22 -4.14
CA GLY A 93 -21.25 -1.23 -4.34
C GLY A 93 -20.77 -1.72 -5.71
N ALA A 94 -20.19 -0.81 -6.50
CA ALA A 94 -19.73 -1.03 -7.85
C ALA A 94 -18.66 0.01 -8.22
N TRP A 95 -17.72 -0.41 -9.06
CA TRP A 95 -16.70 0.47 -9.61
C TRP A 95 -17.32 1.45 -10.62
N PHE A 96 -17.19 2.75 -10.37
CA PHE A 96 -17.82 3.80 -11.19
C PHE A 96 -16.82 4.70 -11.92
N ALA A 97 -15.53 4.67 -11.54
CA ALA A 97 -14.51 5.59 -12.05
C ALA A 97 -13.94 5.21 -13.44
N GLY A 98 -14.50 4.19 -14.09
CA GLY A 98 -14.07 3.68 -15.40
C GLY A 98 -12.82 2.80 -15.35
N ASP A 99 -12.51 2.14 -16.48
CA ASP A 99 -11.45 1.12 -16.56
C ASP A 99 -10.06 1.67 -16.29
N ALA A 100 -9.75 2.87 -16.81
CA ALA A 100 -8.47 3.52 -16.59
C ALA A 100 -8.19 3.80 -15.10
N ALA A 101 -9.22 4.24 -14.36
CA ALA A 101 -9.09 4.45 -12.92
C ALA A 101 -8.96 3.13 -12.16
N CYS A 102 -9.62 2.06 -12.61
CA CYS A 102 -9.51 0.73 -11.99
C CYS A 102 -8.06 0.23 -12.04
N VAL A 103 -7.46 0.30 -13.24
CA VAL A 103 -6.05 -0.07 -13.44
C VAL A 103 -5.13 0.85 -12.64
N LEU A 104 -5.38 2.16 -12.65
CA LEU A 104 -4.55 3.11 -11.89
C LEU A 104 -4.60 2.86 -10.38
N VAL A 105 -5.77 2.57 -9.81
CA VAL A 105 -5.89 2.28 -8.38
C VAL A 105 -5.20 0.96 -8.04
N GLY A 106 -5.41 -0.08 -8.84
CA GLY A 106 -4.68 -1.34 -8.68
C GLY A 106 -3.15 -1.12 -8.72
N PHE A 107 -2.68 -0.30 -9.66
CA PHE A 107 -1.27 0.05 -9.79
C PHE A 107 -0.75 0.82 -8.58
N VAL A 108 -1.46 1.84 -8.12
CA VAL A 108 -1.11 2.65 -6.93
C VAL A 108 -1.03 1.75 -5.70
N VAL A 109 -2.05 0.94 -5.46
CA VAL A 109 -2.12 0.04 -4.31
C VAL A 109 -0.95 -0.95 -4.32
N TYR A 110 -0.66 -1.53 -5.49
CA TYR A 110 0.45 -2.46 -5.64
C TYR A 110 1.81 -1.79 -5.46
N LEU A 111 2.04 -0.64 -6.10
CA LEU A 111 3.31 0.10 -6.05
C LEU A 111 3.68 0.50 -4.62
N PHE A 112 2.77 1.18 -3.92
CA PHE A 112 3.04 1.65 -2.57
C PHE A 112 3.04 0.49 -1.56
N GLY A 113 2.22 -0.54 -1.76
CA GLY A 113 2.25 -1.76 -0.94
C GLY A 113 3.60 -2.48 -1.03
N LEU A 114 4.14 -2.66 -2.23
CA LEU A 114 5.48 -3.23 -2.44
C LEU A 114 6.58 -2.32 -1.87
N SER A 115 6.50 -1.02 -2.11
CA SER A 115 7.46 -0.05 -1.58
C SER A 115 7.56 -0.15 -0.05
N GLN A 116 6.40 -0.26 0.61
CA GLN A 116 6.30 -0.39 2.05
C GLN A 116 6.87 -1.71 2.57
N LEU A 117 6.62 -2.82 1.87
CA LEU A 117 7.22 -4.11 2.18
C LEU A 117 8.77 -4.03 2.14
N TYR A 118 9.31 -3.42 1.09
CA TYR A 118 10.76 -3.24 0.95
C TYR A 118 11.33 -2.31 2.02
N LEU A 119 10.65 -1.22 2.34
CA LEU A 119 11.08 -0.30 3.41
C LEU A 119 11.11 -0.99 4.78
N LEU A 120 10.07 -1.74 5.14
CA LEU A 120 10.04 -2.51 6.38
C LEU A 120 11.18 -3.55 6.44
N SER A 121 11.47 -4.19 5.30
CA SER A 121 12.62 -5.10 5.20
C SER A 121 13.95 -4.37 5.44
N ALA A 122 14.13 -3.18 4.87
CA ALA A 122 15.33 -2.38 5.04
C ALA A 122 15.49 -1.90 6.50
N VAL A 123 14.40 -1.48 7.16
CA VAL A 123 14.39 -1.13 8.59
C VAL A 123 14.78 -2.33 9.46
N SER A 124 14.25 -3.51 9.16
CA SER A 124 14.56 -4.74 9.89
C SER A 124 16.06 -5.07 9.79
N VAL A 125 16.63 -4.97 8.58
CA VAL A 125 18.06 -5.19 8.35
C VAL A 125 18.92 -4.15 9.08
N ASP A 126 18.58 -2.86 9.01
CA ASP A 126 19.27 -1.79 9.75
C ASP A 126 19.30 -2.11 11.24
N ARG A 127 18.15 -2.47 11.82
CA ARG A 127 18.02 -2.79 13.25
C ARG A 127 18.80 -4.04 13.64
N TYR A 128 18.76 -5.07 12.80
CA TYR A 128 19.54 -6.29 13.02
C TYR A 128 21.05 -6.01 13.07
N ILE A 129 21.57 -5.21 12.13
CA ILE A 129 22.99 -4.88 12.07
C ILE A 129 23.40 -4.04 13.29
N VAL A 130 22.59 -3.03 13.65
CA VAL A 130 22.85 -2.16 14.82
C VAL A 130 22.88 -2.97 16.12
N MET A 131 21.99 -3.94 16.29
CA MET A 131 21.93 -4.79 17.49
C MET A 131 23.09 -5.78 17.56
N THR A 132 23.48 -6.40 16.44
CA THR A 132 24.47 -7.48 16.44
C THR A 132 25.91 -6.99 16.35
N LYS A 133 26.17 -5.82 15.75
CA LYS A 133 27.53 -5.30 15.51
C LYS A 133 27.68 -3.82 15.92
N PRO A 134 27.41 -3.44 17.18
CA PRO A 134 27.44 -2.05 17.61
C PRO A 134 28.80 -1.35 17.46
N LEU A 135 29.92 -2.10 17.47
CA LEU A 135 31.29 -1.54 17.40
C LEU A 135 31.92 -1.58 16.00
N LEU A 136 31.41 -2.41 15.08
CA LEU A 136 31.96 -2.58 13.72
C LEU A 136 31.08 -1.93 12.64
N THR A 137 29.89 -1.44 12.99
CA THR A 137 28.95 -0.91 11.99
C THR A 137 29.36 0.51 11.59
N PRO A 138 29.73 0.76 10.31
CA PRO A 138 29.86 2.12 9.82
C PRO A 138 28.49 2.80 9.96
N LYS A 139 28.45 3.97 10.61
CA LYS A 139 27.20 4.71 10.83
C LYS A 139 26.51 4.92 9.48
N ILE A 140 25.30 4.36 9.30
CA ILE A 140 24.49 4.68 8.13
C ILE A 140 24.39 6.20 8.06
N THR A 141 24.71 6.77 6.91
CA THR A 141 24.59 8.23 6.73
C THR A 141 23.20 8.55 6.23
N THR A 142 22.74 9.77 6.47
CA THR A 142 21.50 10.32 5.91
C THR A 142 21.40 10.07 4.40
N LYS A 143 22.52 10.20 3.68
CA LYS A 143 22.58 9.97 2.23
C LYS A 143 22.28 8.52 1.84
N VAL A 144 22.88 7.57 2.56
CA VAL A 144 22.65 6.14 2.32
C VAL A 144 21.20 5.78 2.65
N ALA A 145 20.65 6.28 3.75
CA ALA A 145 19.25 6.05 4.10
C ALA A 145 18.29 6.60 3.03
N CYS A 146 18.50 7.84 2.54
CA CYS A 146 17.70 8.39 1.45
C CYS A 146 17.84 7.58 0.15
N ALA A 147 19.06 7.15 -0.19
CA ALA A 147 19.29 6.32 -1.37
C ALA A 147 18.64 4.94 -1.24
N SER A 148 18.64 4.34 -0.05
CA SER A 148 17.94 3.09 0.22
C SER A 148 16.43 3.25 0.08
N VAL A 149 15.84 4.32 0.63
CA VAL A 149 14.42 4.63 0.45
C VAL A 149 14.08 4.79 -1.03
N ALA A 150 14.84 5.62 -1.76
CA ALA A 150 14.66 5.79 -3.20
C ALA A 150 14.82 4.48 -3.97
N GLY A 151 15.76 3.63 -3.57
CA GLY A 151 15.96 2.29 -4.13
C GLY A 151 14.76 1.36 -3.89
N CYS A 152 14.15 1.38 -2.70
CA CYS A 152 12.94 0.62 -2.41
C CYS A 152 11.77 1.03 -3.31
N PHE A 153 11.52 2.34 -3.45
CA PHE A 153 10.48 2.84 -4.35
C PHE A 153 10.79 2.55 -5.82
N GLY A 154 12.05 2.70 -6.25
CA GLY A 154 12.47 2.39 -7.61
C GLY A 154 12.34 0.92 -7.95
N LEU A 155 12.70 0.02 -7.03
CA LEU A 155 12.54 -1.42 -7.20
C LEU A 155 11.06 -1.82 -7.24
N ALA A 156 10.23 -1.25 -6.36
CA ALA A 156 8.79 -1.44 -6.41
C ALA A 156 8.19 -0.97 -7.73
N LEU A 157 8.64 0.18 -8.24
CA LEU A 157 8.22 0.68 -9.55
C LEU A 157 8.63 -0.24 -10.69
N PHE A 158 9.86 -0.77 -10.64
CA PHE A 158 10.34 -1.73 -11.62
C PHE A 158 9.43 -2.97 -11.67
N TRP A 159 9.07 -3.55 -10.51
CA TRP A 159 8.16 -4.69 -10.45
C TRP A 159 6.70 -4.35 -10.76
N ALA A 160 6.25 -3.12 -10.49
CA ALA A 160 4.91 -2.68 -10.81
C ALA A 160 4.70 -2.39 -12.30
N VAL A 161 5.76 -2.03 -13.03
CA VAL A 161 5.70 -1.69 -14.45
C VAL A 161 6.11 -2.86 -15.35
N CYS A 162 6.92 -3.80 -14.86
CA CYS A 162 7.29 -5.00 -15.61
C CYS A 162 6.06 -5.91 -15.75
N PRO A 163 5.58 -6.18 -16.99
CA PRO A 163 4.41 -7.01 -17.26
C PRO A 163 4.65 -8.50 -17.02
#